data_AF-A0A645A098-F1
#
_entry.id   AF-A0A645A098-F1
#
_cell.length_a   1.000
_cell.length_b   1.000
_cell.length_c   1.000
_cell.angle_alpha   90.00
_cell.angle_beta   90.00
_cell.angle_gamma   90.00
#
_symmetry.space_group_name_H-M   'P 1'
#
loop_
_entity.id
_entity.type
_entity.pdbx_description
1 polymer ?
#
loop_
_entity_poly.entity_id
_entity_poly.type
_entity_poly.pdbx_seq_one_letter_code
_entity_poly.pdbx_strand_id
1 'polypeptide(L)'
;MGGGSVEPATGVFNFAVLEGYIIRNGKICEPVRGATLIGKGSEILVNIDMVGNNLMRAQGMCGSISGSIPADVGQPMIRVQNMTVGGRGL
;
A
#
# COMPACT_ATOMS: atom_id res chain seq x y z
N MET A 1 -0.46 6.76 3.33
CA MET A 1 -0.85 6.37 1.96
C MET A 1 -2.01 7.25 1.51
N GLY A 2 -2.22 7.40 0.21
CA GLY A 2 -3.40 8.05 -0.35
C GLY A 2 -4.54 7.05 -0.52
N GLY A 3 -5.45 7.34 -1.46
CA GLY A 3 -6.48 6.40 -1.88
C GLY A 3 -5.97 5.31 -2.84
N GLY A 4 -6.86 4.39 -3.18
CA GLY A 4 -6.62 3.33 -4.14
C GLY A 4 -7.92 2.72 -4.64
N SER A 5 -7.81 1.80 -5.58
CA SER A 5 -8.93 1.03 -6.11
C SER A 5 -8.56 -0.43 -6.29
N VAL A 6 -9.58 -1.29 -6.34
CA VAL A 6 -9.43 -2.71 -6.61
C VAL A 6 -10.49 -3.14 -7.61
N GLU A 7 -10.14 -4.02 -8.54
CA GLU A 7 -11.09 -4.77 -9.37
C GLU A 7 -11.41 -6.08 -8.65
N PRO A 8 -12.58 -6.23 -7.99
CA PRO A 8 -12.87 -7.38 -7.15
C PRO A 8 -12.85 -8.72 -7.90
N ALA A 9 -13.19 -8.73 -9.19
CA ALA A 9 -13.21 -9.97 -9.98
C ALA A 9 -11.79 -10.55 -10.21
N THR A 10 -10.78 -9.69 -10.28
CA THR A 10 -9.39 -10.10 -10.54
C THR A 10 -8.50 -10.01 -9.30
N GLY A 11 -8.91 -9.22 -8.30
CA GLY A 11 -8.11 -8.89 -7.13
C GLY A 11 -6.94 -7.94 -7.41
N VAL A 12 -6.86 -7.36 -8.62
CA VAL A 12 -5.85 -6.38 -8.98
C VAL A 12 -6.19 -5.05 -8.33
N PHE A 13 -5.21 -4.43 -7.67
CA PHE A 13 -5.37 -3.18 -6.96
C PHE A 13 -4.25 -2.19 -7.31
N ASN A 14 -4.52 -0.93 -6.99
CA ASN A 14 -3.52 0.13 -6.95
C ASN A 14 -3.71 1.03 -5.73
N PHE A 15 -2.61 1.61 -5.22
CA PHE A 15 -2.65 2.63 -4.17
C PHE A 15 -1.64 3.74 -4.41
N ALA A 16 -2.06 4.98 -4.21
CA ALA A 16 -1.16 6.13 -4.28
C ALA A 16 -0.27 6.23 -3.03
N VAL A 17 1.03 6.44 -3.25
CA VAL A 17 2.01 6.69 -2.20
C VAL A 17 2.14 8.20 -2.01
N LEU A 18 1.70 8.71 -0.84
CA LEU A 18 1.87 10.11 -0.47
C LEU A 18 3.28 10.42 0.02
N GLU A 19 3.91 9.44 0.68
CA GLU A 19 5.23 9.54 1.26
C GLU A 19 5.90 8.17 1.13
N GLY A 20 7.15 8.17 0.63
CA GLY A 20 7.93 6.97 0.43
C GLY A 20 9.41 7.31 0.38
N TYR A 21 10.25 6.32 0.67
CA TYR A 21 11.70 6.47 0.73
C TYR A 21 12.39 5.26 0.14
N ILE A 22 13.58 5.46 -0.42
CA ILE A 22 14.46 4.36 -0.78
C ILE A 22 15.11 3.78 0.48
N ILE A 23 15.18 2.45 0.56
CA ILE A 23 15.99 1.74 1.56
C ILE A 23 17.25 1.22 0.88
N ARG A 24 18.44 1.58 1.39
CA ARG A 24 19.71 0.96 1.00
C ARG A 24 20.45 0.49 2.24
N ASN A 25 20.96 -0.74 2.19
CA ASN A 25 21.73 -1.35 3.28
C ASN A 25 21.01 -1.25 4.65
N GLY A 26 19.69 -1.47 4.65
CA GLY A 26 18.86 -1.41 5.86
C GLY A 26 18.62 -0.01 6.42
N LYS A 27 18.94 1.06 5.68
CA LYS A 27 18.75 2.45 6.11
C LYS A 27 17.84 3.22 5.16
N ILE A 28 16.99 4.08 5.73
CA ILE A 28 16.19 5.06 5.00
C ILE A 28 17.14 6.07 4.34
N CYS A 29 16.92 6.33 3.06
CA CYS A 29 17.72 7.24 2.24
C CYS A 29 16.85 8.40 1.72
N GLU A 30 16.90 8.71 0.42
CA GLU A 30 16.14 9.80 -0.19
C GLU A 30 14.63 9.52 -0.29
N PRO A 31 13.80 10.57 -0.21
CA PRO A 31 12.38 10.47 -0.50
C PRO A 31 12.13 10.20 -1.99
N VAL A 32 11.08 9.44 -2.28
CA VAL A 32 10.55 9.27 -3.65
C VAL A 32 9.27 10.09 -3.83
N ARG A 33 9.09 10.66 -5.02
CA ARG A 33 7.90 11.46 -5.37
C ARG A 33 7.01 10.69 -6.33
N GLY A 34 5.70 10.76 -6.09
CA GLY A 34 4.70 10.32 -7.07
C GLY A 34 4.80 8.84 -7.43
N ALA A 35 4.67 7.96 -6.43
CA ALA A 35 4.64 6.52 -6.64
C ALA A 35 3.22 5.96 -6.47
N THR A 36 2.93 4.87 -7.17
CA THR A 36 1.73 4.06 -7.06
C THR A 36 2.14 2.62 -6.86
N LEU A 37 1.60 1.94 -5.86
CA LEU A 37 1.78 0.50 -5.69
C LEU A 37 0.73 -0.21 -6.53
N ILE A 38 1.12 -1.26 -7.25
CA ILE A 38 0.22 -2.07 -8.08
C ILE A 38 0.49 -3.54 -7.79
N GLY A 39 -0.57 -4.34 -7.66
CA GLY A 39 -0.42 -5.77 -7.44
C GLY A 39 -1.76 -6.51 -7.42
N LYS A 40 -1.70 -7.81 -7.16
CA LYS A 40 -2.88 -8.67 -6.96
C LYS A 40 -2.94 -9.13 -5.51
N GLY A 41 -4.08 -8.96 -4.85
CA GLY A 41 -4.24 -9.19 -3.41
C GLY A 41 -3.76 -10.58 -2.97
N SER A 42 -4.18 -11.63 -3.68
CA SER A 42 -3.80 -13.01 -3.36
C SER A 42 -2.28 -13.27 -3.42
N GLU A 43 -1.57 -12.57 -4.30
CA GLU A 43 -0.13 -12.71 -4.49
C GLU A 43 0.66 -11.85 -3.49
N ILE A 44 0.18 -10.64 -3.22
CA ILE A 44 0.82 -9.74 -2.26
C ILE A 44 0.72 -10.30 -0.83
N LEU A 45 -0.42 -10.87 -0.46
CA LEU A 45 -0.60 -11.44 0.88
C LEU A 45 0.39 -12.56 1.19
N VAL A 46 0.69 -13.43 0.21
CA VAL A 46 1.67 -14.52 0.39
C VAL A 46 3.12 -14.04 0.33
N ASN A 47 3.37 -12.85 -0.22
CA ASN A 47 4.69 -12.21 -0.26
C ASN A 47 5.04 -11.42 1.01
N ILE A 48 4.15 -11.38 2.00
CA ILE A 48 4.43 -10.77 3.31
C ILE A 48 5.30 -11.73 4.12
N ASP A 49 6.51 -11.32 4.47
CA ASP A 49 7.49 -12.18 5.15
C ASP A 49 7.95 -11.65 6.52
N MET A 50 7.56 -10.43 6.88
CA MET A 50 7.75 -9.87 8.21
C MET A 50 6.53 -9.05 8.64
N VAL A 51 6.17 -9.17 9.92
CA VAL A 51 5.09 -8.44 10.56
C VAL A 51 5.62 -7.84 11.86
N GLY A 52 5.49 -6.52 12.00
CA GLY A 52 5.88 -5.79 13.19
C GLY A 52 4.85 -5.91 14.33
N ASN A 53 5.21 -5.43 15.51
CA ASN A 53 4.36 -5.43 16.71
C ASN A 53 3.71 -4.05 17.00
N ASN A 54 3.68 -3.17 15.99
CA ASN A 54 3.29 -1.77 16.09
C ASN A 54 1.98 -1.48 15.33
N LEU A 55 0.93 -2.24 15.65
CA LEU A 55 -0.39 -2.05 15.04
C LEU A 55 -0.90 -0.62 15.26
N MET A 56 -1.31 0.03 14.17
CA MET A 56 -2.01 1.31 14.19
C MET A 56 -3.24 1.26 13.29
N ARG A 57 -4.20 2.16 13.55
CA ARG A 57 -5.45 2.31 12.81
C ARG A 57 -5.62 3.76 12.34
N ALA A 58 -6.35 3.94 11.26
CA ALA A 58 -6.68 5.25 10.71
C ALA A 58 -8.09 5.23 10.10
N GLN A 59 -8.85 6.29 10.40
CA GLN A 59 -10.18 6.48 9.84
C GLN A 59 -10.07 7.09 8.44
N GLY A 60 -10.99 6.71 7.57
CA GLY A 60 -11.09 7.22 6.21
C GLY A 60 -12.50 7.02 5.63
N MET A 61 -12.59 7.15 4.32
CA MET A 61 -13.82 6.94 3.57
C MET A 61 -13.63 5.78 2.59
N CYS A 62 -14.61 4.88 2.52
CA CYS A 62 -14.67 3.81 1.52
C CYS A 62 -15.76 4.15 0.51
N GLY A 63 -15.41 4.15 -0.77
CA GLY A 63 -16.34 4.33 -1.88
C GLY A 63 -16.68 3.00 -2.54
N SER A 64 -17.96 2.80 -2.86
CA SER A 64 -18.46 1.69 -3.67
C SER A 64 -19.70 2.14 -4.46
N ILE A 65 -20.32 1.21 -5.21
CA ILE A 65 -21.62 1.45 -5.86
C ILE A 65 -22.71 1.86 -4.86
N SER A 66 -22.56 1.49 -3.59
CA SER A 66 -23.44 1.89 -2.48
C SER A 66 -23.22 3.33 -2.00
N GLY A 67 -22.28 4.09 -2.58
CA GLY A 67 -21.89 5.42 -2.12
C GLY A 67 -20.62 5.43 -1.27
N SER A 68 -20.40 6.54 -0.56
CA SER A 68 -19.22 6.75 0.30
C SER A 68 -19.61 6.63 1.77
N ILE A 69 -18.92 5.75 2.51
CA ILE A 69 -19.17 5.50 3.93
C ILE A 69 -17.89 5.70 4.76
N PRO A 70 -18.00 6.15 6.03
CA PRO A 70 -16.88 6.11 6.94
C PRO A 70 -16.38 4.67 7.13
N ALA A 71 -15.07 4.49 7.10
CA ALA A 71 -14.43 3.19 7.28
C ALA A 71 -13.14 3.33 8.09
N ASP A 72 -12.72 2.24 8.71
CA ASP A 72 -11.46 2.17 9.45
C ASP A 72 -10.54 1.14 8.80
N VAL A 73 -9.25 1.47 8.72
CA VAL A 73 -8.20 0.59 8.21
C VAL A 73 -7.06 0.52 9.21
N GLY A 74 -6.35 -0.61 9.26
CA GLY A 74 -5.23 -0.76 10.16
C GLY A 74 -4.34 -1.93 9.80
N GLN A 75 -3.06 -1.75 10.11
CA GLN A 75 -2.04 -2.78 9.98
C GLN A 75 -0.86 -2.43 10.89
N PRO A 76 -0.08 -3.42 11.35
CA PRO A 76 1.28 -3.15 11.80
C PRO A 76 2.16 -2.78 10.60
N MET A 77 3.42 -2.45 10.87
CA MET A 77 4.42 -2.43 9.81
C MET A 77 4.58 -3.84 9.22
N ILE A 78 4.55 -3.96 7.90
CA ILE A 78 4.77 -5.22 7.20
C ILE A 78 5.88 -5.05 6.16
N ARG A 79 6.59 -6.13 5.86
CA ARG A 79 7.48 -6.21 4.69
C ARG A 79 6.84 -7.09 3.64
N VAL A 80 6.75 -6.57 2.42
CA VAL A 80 6.38 -7.32 1.23
C VAL A 80 7.65 -7.52 0.41
N GLN A 81 8.03 -8.76 0.13
CA GLN A 81 9.27 -9.09 -0.58
C GLN A 81 9.31 -8.48 -1.99
N ASN A 82 8.18 -8.54 -2.71
CA ASN A 82 8.06 -8.07 -4.09
C ASN A 82 6.76 -7.28 -4.29
N MET A 83 6.88 -6.06 -4.80
CA MET A 83 5.76 -5.17 -5.13
C MET A 83 6.13 -4.33 -6.36
N THR A 84 5.20 -4.15 -7.30
CA THR A 84 5.41 -3.22 -8.41
C THR A 84 5.18 -1.79 -7.92
N VAL A 85 6.20 -0.95 -8.09
CA VAL A 85 6.16 0.48 -7.77
C VAL A 85 6.12 1.27 -9.07
N GLY A 86 4.93 1.74 -9.44
CA GLY A 86 4.72 2.61 -10.59
C GLY A 86 5.07 4.06 -10.26
N GLY A 87 6.10 4.60 -10.89
CA GLY A 87 6.53 5.98 -10.78
C GLY A 87 7.52 6.32 -11.88
N ARG A 88 7.76 7.62 -12.12
CA ARG A 88 8.93 8.03 -12.91
C ARG A 88 10.14 7.90 -11.98
N GLY A 89 11.19 7.21 -12.43
CA GLY A 89 12.50 7.30 -11.78
C GLY A 89 12.93 8.77 -11.64
N LEU A 90 13.83 9.02 -10.68
CA LEU A 90 14.34 10.35 -10.31
C LEU A 90 14.52 11.30 -11.50
#